data_AF-A0A849ZN73-F1
#
_entry.id   AF-A0A849ZN73-F1
#
_cell.length_a   1.000
_cell.length_b   1.000
_cell.length_c   1.000
_cell.angle_alpha   90.00
_cell.angle_beta   90.00
_cell.angle_gamma   90.00
#
_symmetry.space_group_name_H-M   'P 1'
#
loop_
_entity.id
_entity.type
_entity.pdbx_description
1 polymer ?
#
loop_
_entity_poly.entity_id
_entity_poly.type
_entity_poly.pdbx_seq_one_letter_code
_entity_poly.pdbx_strand_id
1 'polypeptide(L)'
;AASGDSAGRLYPMVVFASYDYERLVSLGPAAPIALWRFLTSAYEVATQGRSWTVDQFLQRVARLEAPSLDDGEAAAAPYRKWLGENNMKALWETGFGADSSRFWVVSNVVESVSQFKGQELPQTGLALRLPIGAGDAYATAVWLDLVLRLAGWKQTLPNTFWIPQQTVLIHLGPPHVGSLREIISPTGSAEHVAELCGLPTCDESTARARLKPGVDGVVANTDQPIAQFLSAIA
;
A
#
# COMPACT_ATOMS: atom_id res chain seq x y z
N ALA A 1 -12.93 -4.82 10.94
CA ALA A 1 -14.23 -4.10 10.93
C ALA A 1 -14.46 -3.46 12.30
N ALA A 2 -15.23 -2.37 12.40
CA ALA A 2 -15.77 -1.97 13.72
C ALA A 2 -16.58 -3.14 14.34
N SER A 3 -16.92 -3.11 15.61
CA SER A 3 -17.01 -4.28 16.51
C SER A 3 -17.39 -3.74 17.89
N GLY A 4 -18.15 -4.50 18.68
CA GLY A 4 -18.58 -4.19 20.02
C GLY A 4 -19.02 -5.48 20.71
N ASP A 5 -18.77 -5.58 22.01
CA ASP A 5 -19.22 -6.72 22.79
C ASP A 5 -20.61 -6.51 23.40
N SER A 6 -21.15 -7.54 24.05
CA SER A 6 -22.47 -7.50 24.68
C SER A 6 -22.58 -6.50 25.85
N ALA A 7 -21.46 -6.02 26.38
CA ALA A 7 -21.40 -4.99 27.42
C ALA A 7 -21.31 -3.57 26.82
N GLY A 8 -21.31 -3.43 25.49
CA GLY A 8 -21.24 -2.14 24.79
C GLY A 8 -19.82 -1.59 24.62
N ARG A 9 -18.77 -2.37 24.95
CA ARG A 9 -17.38 -1.93 24.74
C ARG A 9 -17.01 -2.11 23.28
N LEU A 10 -16.42 -1.09 22.67
CA LEU A 10 -16.05 -1.09 21.26
C LEU A 10 -14.64 -1.67 21.07
N TYR A 11 -14.51 -2.69 20.24
CA TYR A 11 -13.25 -3.31 19.85
C TYR A 11 -13.31 -3.72 18.38
N PRO A 12 -12.23 -3.65 17.60
CA PRO A 12 -12.25 -4.10 16.22
C PRO A 12 -12.43 -5.63 16.13
N MET A 13 -13.22 -6.09 15.18
CA MET A 13 -13.24 -7.49 14.74
C MET A 13 -12.20 -7.68 13.63
N VAL A 14 -11.30 -8.64 13.81
CA VAL A 14 -10.18 -8.92 12.90
C VAL A 14 -10.22 -10.39 12.48
N VAL A 15 -10.09 -10.62 11.17
CA VAL A 15 -9.86 -11.93 10.56
C VAL A 15 -8.53 -11.84 9.85
N PHE A 16 -7.62 -12.77 10.12
CA PHE A 16 -6.26 -12.73 9.60
C PHE A 16 -5.75 -14.14 9.30
N ALA A 17 -4.75 -14.21 8.42
CA ALA A 17 -3.91 -15.38 8.22
C ALA A 17 -2.51 -15.05 8.72
N SER A 18 -1.78 -16.05 9.19
CA SER A 18 -0.40 -15.91 9.64
C SER A 18 0.51 -16.69 8.69
N TYR A 19 1.64 -16.08 8.36
CA TYR A 19 2.65 -16.61 7.47
C TYR A 19 4.03 -16.42 8.09
N ASP A 20 4.96 -17.30 7.71
CA ASP A 20 6.38 -17.05 7.94
C ASP A 20 6.77 -15.73 7.26
N TYR A 21 7.47 -14.86 7.99
CA TYR A 21 7.83 -13.54 7.49
C TYR A 21 8.67 -13.61 6.20
N GLU A 22 9.60 -14.57 6.11
CA GLU A 22 10.43 -14.78 4.91
C GLU A 22 9.60 -15.07 3.66
N ARG A 23 8.48 -15.80 3.80
CA ARG A 23 7.57 -16.06 2.67
C ARG A 23 6.87 -14.77 2.23
N LEU A 24 6.44 -13.94 3.17
CA LEU A 24 5.85 -12.64 2.84
C LEU A 24 6.86 -11.71 2.16
N VAL A 25 8.10 -11.65 2.68
CA VAL A 25 9.20 -10.90 2.06
C VAL A 25 9.49 -11.39 0.65
N SER A 26 9.42 -12.70 0.39
CA SER A 26 9.64 -13.27 -0.95
C SER A 26 8.63 -12.79 -2.00
N LEU A 27 7.41 -12.41 -1.60
CA LEU A 27 6.43 -11.78 -2.49
C LEU A 27 6.79 -10.33 -2.82
N GLY A 28 7.50 -9.67 -1.90
CA GLY A 28 7.82 -8.24 -1.94
C GLY A 28 6.59 -7.40 -2.30
N PRO A 29 6.63 -6.61 -3.38
CA PRO A 29 5.53 -5.74 -3.78
C PRO A 29 4.28 -6.48 -4.25
N ALA A 30 4.38 -7.76 -4.63
CA ALA A 30 3.23 -8.54 -5.09
C ALA A 30 2.29 -8.98 -3.95
N ALA A 31 2.68 -8.80 -2.69
CA ALA A 31 1.93 -9.28 -1.53
C ALA A 31 0.44 -8.84 -1.51
N PRO A 32 0.07 -7.57 -1.78
CA PRO A 32 -1.33 -7.16 -1.81
C PRO A 32 -2.18 -7.94 -2.83
N ILE A 33 -1.59 -8.29 -3.98
CA ILE A 33 -2.26 -9.00 -5.07
C ILE A 33 -2.35 -10.49 -4.76
N ALA A 34 -1.23 -11.10 -4.34
CA ALA A 34 -1.18 -12.52 -3.98
C ALA A 34 -2.16 -12.87 -2.86
N LEU A 35 -2.33 -11.96 -1.89
CA LEU A 35 -3.22 -12.13 -0.75
C LEU A 35 -4.65 -11.62 -1.01
N TRP A 36 -4.92 -10.99 -2.16
CA TRP A 36 -6.16 -10.23 -2.39
C TRP A 36 -7.44 -11.04 -2.14
N ARG A 37 -7.51 -12.27 -2.66
CA ARG A 37 -8.68 -13.15 -2.50
C ARG A 37 -8.97 -13.44 -1.03
N PHE A 38 -7.93 -13.67 -0.23
CA PHE A 38 -8.09 -13.88 1.21
C PHE A 38 -8.53 -12.59 1.89
N LEU A 39 -7.89 -11.46 1.59
CA LEU A 39 -8.18 -10.17 2.23
C LEU A 39 -9.61 -9.70 1.99
N THR A 40 -10.13 -9.82 0.77
CA THR A 40 -11.52 -9.48 0.44
C THR A 40 -12.51 -10.39 1.14
N SER A 41 -12.27 -11.70 1.12
CA SER A 41 -13.13 -12.67 1.82
C SER A 41 -13.13 -12.45 3.33
N ALA A 42 -11.95 -12.18 3.92
CA ALA A 42 -11.81 -11.87 5.34
C ALA A 42 -12.51 -10.56 5.71
N TYR A 43 -12.43 -9.54 4.85
CA TYR A 43 -13.16 -8.28 5.02
C TYR A 43 -14.68 -8.50 5.02
N GLU A 44 -15.21 -9.27 4.07
CA GLU A 44 -16.63 -9.62 4.01
C GLU A 44 -17.09 -10.36 5.26
N VAL A 45 -16.34 -11.39 5.68
CA VAL A 45 -16.64 -12.15 6.90
C VAL A 45 -16.62 -11.26 8.14
N ALA A 46 -15.60 -10.40 8.30
CA ALA A 46 -15.49 -9.51 9.46
C ALA A 46 -16.56 -8.41 9.49
N THR A 47 -17.03 -7.95 8.33
CA THR A 47 -18.08 -6.91 8.25
C THR A 47 -19.48 -7.47 8.45
N GLN A 48 -19.80 -8.59 7.82
CA GLN A 48 -21.12 -9.25 7.94
C GLN A 48 -21.28 -10.01 9.26
N GLY A 49 -20.18 -10.49 9.83
CA GLY A 49 -20.13 -11.34 11.01
C GLY A 49 -20.79 -10.77 12.26
N ARG A 50 -21.00 -9.46 12.32
CA ARG A 50 -21.74 -8.81 13.42
C ARG A 50 -23.18 -9.26 13.56
N SER A 51 -23.78 -9.74 12.47
CA SER A 51 -25.17 -10.20 12.45
C SER A 51 -25.31 -11.71 12.71
N TRP A 52 -24.20 -12.42 12.87
CA TRP A 52 -24.18 -13.88 13.00
C TRP A 52 -24.02 -14.32 14.45
N THR A 53 -24.37 -15.58 14.72
CA THR A 53 -23.94 -16.23 15.96
C THR A 53 -22.42 -16.51 15.90
N VAL A 54 -21.81 -16.69 17.07
CA VAL A 54 -20.38 -17.02 17.18
C VAL A 54 -20.04 -18.28 16.38
N ASP A 55 -20.85 -19.34 16.47
CA ASP A 55 -20.61 -20.59 15.75
C ASP A 55 -20.68 -20.41 14.23
N GLN A 56 -21.64 -19.63 13.73
CA GLN A 56 -21.74 -19.31 12.31
C GLN A 56 -20.51 -18.52 11.85
N PHE A 57 -20.07 -17.53 12.62
CA PHE A 57 -18.88 -16.76 12.32
C PHE A 57 -17.63 -17.65 12.25
N LEU A 58 -17.41 -18.50 13.26
CA LEU A 58 -16.27 -19.41 13.29
C LEU A 58 -16.30 -20.42 12.13
N GLN A 59 -17.47 -20.95 11.76
CA GLN A 59 -17.61 -21.83 10.60
C GLN A 59 -17.29 -21.13 9.28
N ARG A 60 -17.60 -19.83 9.14
CA ARG A 60 -17.26 -19.05 7.95
C ARG A 60 -15.78 -18.74 7.89
N VAL A 61 -15.17 -18.34 9.01
CA VAL A 61 -13.73 -18.11 9.11
C VAL A 61 -12.96 -19.39 8.78
N ALA A 62 -13.37 -20.54 9.30
CA ALA A 62 -12.72 -21.83 9.04
C ALA A 62 -12.78 -22.29 7.57
N ARG A 63 -13.65 -21.69 6.74
CA ARG A 63 -13.73 -21.96 5.29
C ARG A 63 -12.91 -20.98 4.46
N LEU A 64 -12.30 -19.96 5.08
CA LEU A 64 -11.41 -19.06 4.37
C LEU A 64 -10.11 -19.79 4.04
N GLU A 65 -9.77 -19.81 2.77
CA GLU A 65 -8.51 -20.37 2.29
C GLU A 65 -7.48 -19.24 2.18
N ALA A 66 -6.45 -19.32 3.01
CA ALA A 66 -5.27 -18.50 2.86
C ALA A 66 -4.43 -19.06 1.68
N PRO A 67 -4.01 -18.23 0.70
CA PRO A 67 -3.19 -18.72 -0.41
C PRO A 67 -1.87 -19.29 0.09
N SER A 68 -1.40 -20.38 -0.54
CA SER A 68 -0.04 -20.87 -0.30
C SER A 68 0.98 -19.88 -0.89
N LEU A 69 2.07 -19.68 -0.15
CA LEU A 69 3.20 -18.84 -0.53
C LEU A 69 4.49 -19.67 -0.70
N ASP A 70 4.36 -20.98 -0.94
CA ASP A 70 5.52 -21.87 -1.12
C ASP A 70 6.32 -21.53 -2.39
N ASP A 71 5.63 -21.04 -3.42
CA ASP A 71 6.22 -20.54 -4.66
C ASP A 71 5.91 -19.05 -4.82
N GLY A 72 6.73 -18.21 -4.18
CA GLY A 72 6.60 -16.75 -4.24
C GLY A 72 6.74 -16.19 -5.66
N GLU A 73 7.53 -16.84 -6.52
CA GLU A 73 7.72 -16.46 -7.92
C GLU A 73 6.44 -16.66 -8.73
N ALA A 74 5.78 -17.81 -8.58
CA ALA A 74 4.49 -18.06 -9.19
C ALA A 74 3.41 -17.10 -8.66
N ALA A 75 3.42 -16.81 -7.35
CA ALA A 75 2.48 -15.88 -6.73
C ALA A 75 2.68 -14.42 -7.21
N ALA A 76 3.92 -14.01 -7.54
CA ALA A 76 4.25 -12.69 -8.05
C ALA A 76 4.09 -12.54 -9.58
N ALA A 77 3.97 -13.66 -10.32
CA ALA A 77 3.87 -13.63 -11.79
C ALA A 77 2.70 -12.79 -12.34
N PRO A 78 1.47 -12.85 -11.78
CA PRO A 78 0.37 -12.00 -12.24
C PRO A 78 0.67 -10.51 -12.11
N TYR A 79 1.31 -10.10 -11.02
CA TYR A 79 1.70 -8.71 -10.80
C TYR A 79 2.72 -8.25 -11.86
N ARG A 80 3.78 -9.03 -12.08
CA ARG A 80 4.81 -8.69 -13.09
C ARG A 80 4.24 -8.60 -14.50
N LYS A 81 3.33 -9.51 -14.86
CA LYS A 81 2.63 -9.45 -16.14
C LYS A 81 1.83 -8.15 -16.26
N TRP A 82 1.03 -7.83 -15.24
CA TRP A 82 0.21 -6.63 -15.20
C TRP A 82 1.04 -5.34 -15.32
N LEU A 83 2.22 -5.28 -14.68
CA LEU A 83 3.14 -4.14 -14.79
C LEU A 83 3.63 -3.85 -16.22
N GLY A 84 3.75 -4.88 -17.06
CA GLY A 84 4.15 -4.75 -18.46
C GLY A 84 2.98 -4.41 -19.40
N GLU A 85 1.75 -4.77 -19.03
CA GLU A 85 0.54 -4.56 -19.84
C GLU A 85 -0.16 -3.23 -19.56
N ASN A 86 0.18 -2.55 -18.46
CA ASN A 86 -0.45 -1.31 -18.03
C ASN A 86 0.56 -0.14 -18.02
N ASN A 87 0.05 1.08 -18.19
CA ASN A 87 0.85 2.30 -18.22
C ASN A 87 0.62 3.18 -16.97
N MET A 88 1.52 4.14 -16.75
CA MET A 88 1.44 5.05 -15.60
C MET A 88 0.24 5.98 -15.66
N LYS A 89 -0.22 6.36 -16.86
CA LYS A 89 -1.40 7.21 -17.05
C LYS A 89 -2.63 6.62 -16.37
N ALA A 90 -2.90 5.33 -16.58
CA ALA A 90 -4.02 4.63 -15.94
C ALA A 90 -3.93 4.67 -14.41
N LEU A 91 -2.73 4.52 -13.85
CA LEU A 91 -2.51 4.58 -12.40
C LEU A 91 -2.75 5.99 -11.84
N TRP A 92 -2.28 7.02 -12.54
CA TRP A 92 -2.49 8.42 -12.14
C TRP A 92 -3.96 8.81 -12.16
N GLU A 93 -4.66 8.49 -13.24
CA GLU A 93 -6.09 8.73 -13.36
C GLU A 93 -6.89 7.95 -12.31
N THR A 94 -6.51 6.70 -12.03
CA THR A 94 -7.19 5.85 -11.04
C THR A 94 -7.00 6.36 -9.61
N GLY A 95 -5.80 6.80 -9.25
CA GLY A 95 -5.50 7.26 -7.88
C GLY A 95 -5.95 8.70 -7.63
N PHE A 96 -5.65 9.61 -8.55
CA PHE A 96 -5.78 11.06 -8.34
C PHE A 96 -6.88 11.71 -9.18
N GLY A 97 -7.51 10.98 -10.11
CA GLY A 97 -8.46 11.54 -11.08
C GLY A 97 -7.81 12.37 -12.19
N ALA A 98 -6.53 12.73 -12.05
CA ALA A 98 -5.73 13.43 -13.03
C ALA A 98 -4.24 13.18 -12.78
N ASP A 99 -3.37 13.45 -13.76
CA ASP A 99 -1.94 13.25 -13.63
C ASP A 99 -1.17 14.47 -13.06
N SER A 100 -1.84 15.60 -12.81
CA SER A 100 -1.21 16.88 -12.45
C SER A 100 -0.40 16.83 -11.16
N SER A 101 -0.78 15.98 -10.20
CA SER A 101 -0.08 15.84 -8.92
C SER A 101 1.17 14.93 -8.97
N ARG A 102 1.44 14.26 -10.10
CA ARG A 102 2.45 13.18 -10.18
C ARG A 102 3.84 13.60 -9.71
N PHE A 103 4.33 14.77 -10.11
CA PHE A 103 5.66 15.26 -9.71
C PHE A 103 5.75 15.55 -8.22
N TRP A 104 4.70 16.16 -7.66
CA TRP A 104 4.63 16.45 -6.24
C TRP A 104 4.60 15.15 -5.42
N VAL A 105 3.77 14.18 -5.79
CA VAL A 105 3.69 12.90 -5.07
C VAL A 105 5.02 12.16 -5.14
N VAL A 106 5.57 11.99 -6.34
CA VAL A 106 6.81 11.24 -6.52
C VAL A 106 7.98 11.91 -5.81
N SER A 107 8.10 13.23 -5.87
CA SER A 107 9.17 13.94 -5.14
C SER A 107 9.06 13.74 -3.63
N ASN A 108 7.85 13.82 -3.05
CA ASN A 108 7.66 13.58 -1.62
C ASN A 108 7.95 12.12 -1.22
N VAL A 109 7.57 11.13 -2.06
CA VAL A 109 7.93 9.72 -1.82
C VAL A 109 9.45 9.54 -1.85
N VAL A 110 10.12 10.07 -2.87
CA VAL A 110 11.59 10.01 -3.00
C VAL A 110 12.28 10.65 -1.80
N GLU A 111 11.88 11.87 -1.42
CA GLU A 111 12.45 12.57 -0.26
C GLU A 111 12.25 11.75 1.02
N SER A 112 11.03 11.27 1.28
CA SER A 112 10.69 10.52 2.50
C SER A 112 11.44 9.19 2.61
N VAL A 113 11.59 8.48 1.49
CA VAL A 113 12.22 7.14 1.47
C VAL A 113 13.75 7.23 1.41
N SER A 114 14.29 8.25 0.74
CA SER A 114 15.74 8.38 0.49
C SER A 114 16.59 8.42 1.77
N GLN A 115 16.03 8.91 2.88
CA GLN A 115 16.70 8.96 4.17
C GLN A 115 17.01 7.57 4.76
N PHE A 116 16.27 6.55 4.32
CA PHE A 116 16.38 5.18 4.82
C PHE A 116 16.95 4.21 3.77
N LYS A 117 17.55 4.74 2.71
CA LYS A 117 18.12 3.92 1.63
C LYS A 117 19.22 2.99 2.17
N GLY A 118 19.07 1.70 1.92
CA GLY A 118 19.98 0.64 2.39
C GLY A 118 19.85 0.30 3.87
N GLN A 119 18.97 0.96 4.62
CA GLN A 119 18.73 0.68 6.03
C GLN A 119 17.50 -0.23 6.19
N GLU A 120 17.72 -1.52 6.39
CA GLU A 120 16.63 -2.45 6.73
C GLU A 120 16.00 -2.11 8.10
N LEU A 121 14.70 -2.39 8.23
CA LEU A 121 13.90 -2.16 9.44
C LEU A 121 14.13 -0.79 10.11
N PRO A 122 13.94 0.33 9.39
CA PRO A 122 14.15 1.66 9.97
C PRO A 122 13.31 1.89 11.22
N GLN A 123 13.91 2.56 12.21
CA GLN A 123 13.23 2.93 13.45
C GLN A 123 12.59 4.31 13.29
N THR A 124 11.51 4.36 12.51
CA THR A 124 10.73 5.58 12.28
C THR A 124 9.23 5.28 12.38
N GLY A 125 8.47 6.23 12.92
CA GLY A 125 7.01 6.19 12.89
C GLY A 125 6.41 6.67 11.57
N LEU A 126 7.25 7.16 10.63
CA LEU A 126 6.83 7.78 9.39
C LEU A 126 6.06 6.80 8.50
N ALA A 127 4.94 7.28 7.97
CA ALA A 127 4.10 6.58 7.02
C ALA A 127 3.76 7.49 5.84
N LEU A 128 3.52 6.89 4.67
CA LEU A 128 3.07 7.57 3.47
C LEU A 128 1.60 7.24 3.25
N ARG A 129 0.72 8.25 3.22
CA ARG A 129 -0.66 8.07 2.77
C ARG A 129 -0.73 8.37 1.28
N LEU A 130 -1.03 7.36 0.48
CA LEU A 130 -1.06 7.42 -0.98
C LEU A 130 -2.44 7.03 -1.49
N PRO A 131 -2.94 7.65 -2.56
CA PRO A 131 -4.23 7.26 -3.10
C PRO A 131 -4.10 6.00 -3.92
N ILE A 132 -5.08 5.11 -3.78
CA ILE A 132 -5.17 3.89 -4.58
C ILE A 132 -6.40 3.88 -5.48
N GLY A 133 -7.44 4.65 -5.12
CA GLY A 133 -8.70 4.72 -5.87
C GLY A 133 -9.18 3.32 -6.29
N ALA A 134 -9.82 3.22 -7.44
CA ALA A 134 -10.33 1.93 -7.95
C ALA A 134 -9.25 0.87 -8.26
N GLY A 135 -7.96 1.19 -8.10
CA GLY A 135 -6.84 0.29 -8.37
C GLY A 135 -6.56 -0.72 -7.26
N ASP A 136 -7.12 -0.51 -6.06
CA ASP A 136 -7.09 -1.42 -4.91
C ASP A 136 -5.71 -2.10 -4.71
N ALA A 137 -5.64 -3.43 -4.78
CA ALA A 137 -4.43 -4.22 -4.56
C ALA A 137 -3.32 -3.90 -5.56
N TYR A 138 -3.64 -3.61 -6.82
CA TYR A 138 -2.63 -3.31 -7.84
C TYR A 138 -2.00 -1.94 -7.62
N ALA A 139 -2.79 -0.91 -7.34
CA ALA A 139 -2.25 0.41 -7.00
C ALA A 139 -1.45 0.37 -5.69
N THR A 140 -1.94 -0.36 -4.69
CA THR A 140 -1.21 -0.63 -3.43
C THR A 140 0.14 -1.29 -3.70
N ALA A 141 0.17 -2.32 -4.55
CA ALA A 141 1.39 -3.03 -4.93
C ALA A 141 2.40 -2.12 -5.65
N VAL A 142 1.95 -1.23 -6.55
CA VAL A 142 2.84 -0.26 -7.22
C VAL A 142 3.47 0.71 -6.24
N TRP A 143 2.70 1.24 -5.29
CA TRP A 143 3.25 2.12 -4.25
C TRP A 143 4.26 1.40 -3.37
N LEU A 144 3.96 0.16 -3.01
CA LEU A 144 4.87 -0.68 -2.25
C LEU A 144 6.16 -0.97 -3.04
N ASP A 145 6.07 -1.29 -4.33
CA ASP A 145 7.23 -1.52 -5.20
C ASP A 145 8.11 -0.27 -5.31
N LEU A 146 7.49 0.89 -5.50
CA LEU A 146 8.19 2.16 -5.54
C LEU A 146 8.99 2.40 -4.23
N VAL A 147 8.36 2.20 -3.07
CA VAL A 147 9.04 2.34 -1.77
C VAL A 147 10.19 1.34 -1.63
N LEU A 148 9.95 0.06 -1.89
CA LEU A 148 10.95 -1.00 -1.77
C LEU A 148 12.17 -0.74 -2.65
N ARG A 149 11.95 -0.30 -3.90
CA ARG A 149 13.03 0.00 -4.86
C ARG A 149 13.83 1.23 -4.48
N LEU A 150 13.15 2.32 -4.11
CA LEU A 150 13.82 3.55 -3.69
C LEU A 150 14.67 3.32 -2.43
N ALA A 151 14.15 2.53 -1.50
CA ALA A 151 14.84 2.19 -0.27
C ALA A 151 15.94 1.15 -0.48
N GLY A 152 15.83 0.29 -1.51
CA GLY A 152 16.76 -0.81 -1.75
C GLY A 152 16.66 -1.93 -0.71
N TRP A 153 15.51 -2.07 -0.06
CA TRP A 153 15.27 -3.11 0.95
C TRP A 153 15.02 -4.47 0.31
N LYS A 154 15.63 -5.49 0.90
CA LYS A 154 15.54 -6.89 0.46
C LYS A 154 14.91 -7.78 1.53
N GLN A 155 14.97 -7.36 2.80
CA GLN A 155 14.48 -8.13 3.95
C GLN A 155 13.36 -7.43 4.71
N THR A 156 13.06 -6.18 4.37
CA THR A 156 11.96 -5.40 4.95
C THR A 156 10.74 -5.42 4.04
N LEU A 157 9.62 -5.92 4.54
CA LEU A 157 8.30 -5.71 3.95
C LEU A 157 7.54 -4.64 4.78
N PRO A 158 7.28 -3.45 4.22
CA PRO A 158 6.54 -2.39 4.90
C PRO A 158 5.18 -2.83 5.43
N ASN A 159 4.86 -2.39 6.66
CA ASN A 159 3.50 -2.52 7.17
C ASN A 159 2.59 -1.65 6.31
N THR A 160 1.62 -2.30 5.67
CA THR A 160 0.76 -1.66 4.67
C THR A 160 -0.70 -1.85 5.08
N PHE A 161 -1.37 -0.74 5.35
CA PHE A 161 -2.79 -0.71 5.65
C PHE A 161 -3.52 0.02 4.54
N TRP A 162 -4.69 -0.44 4.09
CA TRP A 162 -5.46 0.34 3.13
C TRP A 162 -6.95 0.20 3.35
N ILE A 163 -7.66 1.24 2.92
CA ILE A 163 -9.11 1.22 2.77
C ILE A 163 -9.38 1.00 1.28
N PRO A 164 -10.12 -0.06 0.91
CA PRO A 164 -10.46 -0.32 -0.48
C PRO A 164 -11.04 0.92 -1.15
N GLN A 165 -10.63 1.15 -2.38
CA GLN A 165 -11.07 2.23 -3.26
C GLN A 165 -10.72 3.65 -2.80
N GLN A 166 -9.90 3.79 -1.75
CA GLN A 166 -9.57 5.09 -1.16
C GLN A 166 -8.05 5.29 -1.10
N THR A 167 -7.43 4.88 0.00
CA THR A 167 -6.04 5.21 0.31
C THR A 167 -5.31 4.03 0.92
N VAL A 168 -3.99 4.01 0.72
CA VAL A 168 -3.05 3.14 1.42
C VAL A 168 -2.20 3.99 2.36
N LEU A 169 -1.87 3.42 3.52
CA LEU A 169 -0.88 3.91 4.47
C LEU A 169 0.28 2.89 4.50
N ILE A 170 1.43 3.29 3.98
CA ILE A 170 2.66 2.48 3.95
C ILE A 170 3.62 3.00 5.01
N HIS A 171 3.93 2.18 6.01
CA HIS A 171 4.88 2.53 7.07
C HIS A 171 6.32 2.22 6.66
N LEU A 172 7.21 3.20 6.81
CA LEU A 172 8.65 3.03 6.56
C LEU A 172 9.38 2.35 7.73
N GLY A 173 8.71 2.19 8.87
CA GLY A 173 9.19 1.47 10.05
C GLY A 173 8.03 0.80 10.80
N PRO A 174 8.19 0.53 12.11
CA PRO A 174 7.07 0.04 12.94
C PRO A 174 5.86 0.99 12.90
N PRO A 175 4.62 0.47 12.83
CA PRO A 175 3.43 1.30 12.87
C PRO A 175 3.36 2.16 14.13
N HIS A 176 3.02 3.43 13.96
CA HIS A 176 2.81 4.34 15.08
C HIS A 176 1.48 4.01 15.79
N VAL A 177 1.39 4.27 17.10
CA VAL A 177 0.16 4.02 17.88
C VAL A 177 -1.07 4.76 17.32
N GLY A 178 -0.85 5.90 16.67
CA GLY A 178 -1.89 6.69 16.01
C GLY A 178 -2.36 6.17 14.66
N SER A 179 -1.69 5.18 14.06
CA SER A 179 -1.94 4.78 12.66
C SER A 179 -3.32 4.17 12.46
N LEU A 180 -3.81 3.37 13.42
CA LEU A 180 -5.17 2.82 13.36
C LEU A 180 -6.23 3.93 13.37
N ARG A 181 -6.03 4.99 14.17
CA ARG A 181 -6.91 6.16 14.16
C ARG A 181 -6.87 6.86 12.80
N GLU A 182 -5.67 7.06 12.26
CA GLU A 182 -5.48 7.72 10.96
C GLU A 182 -6.03 6.90 9.77
N ILE A 183 -6.13 5.58 9.89
CA ILE A 183 -6.81 4.76 8.88
C ILE A 183 -8.32 4.92 8.98
N ILE A 184 -8.88 4.90 10.19
CA ILE A 184 -10.34 4.94 10.39
C ILE A 184 -10.92 6.34 10.15
N SER A 185 -10.21 7.38 10.60
CA SER A 185 -10.62 8.77 10.50
C SER A 185 -9.40 9.63 10.16
N PRO A 186 -9.03 9.70 8.87
CA PRO A 186 -7.92 10.53 8.38
C PRO A 186 -8.07 11.99 8.84
N THR A 187 -7.06 12.52 9.53
CA THR A 187 -7.05 13.95 9.93
C THR A 187 -6.35 14.83 8.91
N GLY A 188 -5.41 14.27 8.15
CA GLY A 188 -4.56 14.99 7.19
C GLY A 188 -3.48 15.85 7.83
N SER A 189 -3.33 15.81 9.16
CA SER A 189 -2.40 16.67 9.92
C SER A 189 -1.54 15.90 10.93
N ALA A 190 -1.59 14.57 10.90
CA ALA A 190 -0.77 13.75 11.77
C ALA A 190 0.71 13.83 11.38
N GLU A 191 1.58 14.25 12.31
CA GLU A 191 3.02 14.47 12.05
C GLU A 191 3.77 13.22 11.55
N HIS A 192 3.29 12.02 11.91
CA HIS A 192 3.88 10.75 11.50
C HIS A 192 3.37 10.27 10.13
N VAL A 193 2.51 11.03 9.45
CA VAL A 193 1.92 10.69 8.16
C VAL A 193 2.25 11.77 7.14
N ALA A 194 3.01 11.43 6.11
CA ALA A 194 3.10 12.24 4.90
C ALA A 194 1.79 12.08 4.10
N GLU A 195 0.97 13.11 4.09
CA GLU A 195 -0.32 13.15 3.39
C GLU A 195 -0.12 13.44 1.90
N LEU A 196 -0.32 12.45 1.03
CA LEU A 196 -0.14 12.56 -0.42
C LEU A 196 -1.42 12.32 -1.21
N CYS A 197 -2.59 12.33 -0.57
CA CYS A 197 -3.90 12.29 -1.24
C CYS A 197 -4.51 13.69 -1.45
N GLY A 198 -3.89 14.74 -0.90
CA GLY A 198 -4.36 16.12 -0.99
C GLY A 198 -3.92 16.87 -2.24
N LEU A 199 -4.25 18.17 -2.28
CA LEU A 199 -3.73 19.08 -3.29
C LEU A 199 -2.22 19.30 -3.10
N PRO A 200 -1.44 19.43 -4.19
CA PRO A 200 -0.03 19.76 -4.10
C PRO A 200 0.23 21.00 -3.26
N THR A 201 1.19 20.92 -2.35
CA THR A 201 1.59 22.03 -1.47
C THR A 201 2.63 22.96 -2.12
N CYS A 202 3.16 22.59 -3.28
CA CYS A 202 4.01 23.43 -4.11
C CYS A 202 3.64 23.29 -5.60
N ASP A 203 4.14 24.22 -6.40
CA ASP A 203 3.96 24.20 -7.85
C ASP A 203 4.82 23.09 -8.51
N GLU A 204 4.47 22.75 -9.76
CA GLU A 204 5.14 21.70 -10.52
C GLU A 204 6.64 21.98 -10.72
N SER A 205 7.05 23.23 -10.95
CA SER A 205 8.47 23.59 -11.14
C SER A 205 9.27 23.27 -9.88
N THR A 206 8.75 23.66 -8.72
CA THR A 206 9.34 23.33 -7.41
C THR A 206 9.40 21.81 -7.18
N ALA A 207 8.33 21.07 -7.51
CA ALA A 207 8.31 19.62 -7.36
C ALA A 207 9.33 18.91 -8.26
N ARG A 208 9.47 19.36 -9.52
CA ARG A 208 10.45 18.85 -10.48
C ARG A 208 11.88 19.12 -10.04
N ALA A 209 12.15 20.30 -9.49
CA ALA A 209 13.49 20.67 -9.01
C ALA A 209 13.99 19.77 -7.84
N ARG A 210 13.08 19.14 -7.10
CA ARG A 210 13.39 18.17 -6.04
C ARG A 210 13.74 16.79 -6.59
N LEU A 211 13.32 16.48 -7.81
CA LEU A 211 13.66 15.23 -8.47
C LEU A 211 15.07 15.31 -9.05
N LYS A 212 15.78 14.17 -9.03
CA LYS A 212 17.04 14.05 -9.77
C LYS A 212 16.75 14.19 -11.29
N PRO A 213 17.69 14.72 -12.09
CA PRO A 213 17.45 14.97 -13.53
C PRO A 213 16.94 13.75 -14.32
N GLY A 214 17.37 12.53 -13.96
CA GLY A 214 16.87 11.30 -14.60
C GLY A 214 15.45 10.90 -14.18
N VAL A 215 15.04 11.24 -12.95
CA VAL A 215 13.72 10.90 -12.41
C VAL A 215 12.63 11.81 -12.97
N ASP A 216 12.92 13.09 -13.21
CA ASP A 216 11.97 14.03 -13.81
C ASP A 216 11.46 13.53 -15.18
N GLY A 217 12.37 13.13 -16.07
CA GLY A 217 12.00 12.59 -17.39
C GLY A 217 11.16 11.32 -17.31
N VAL A 218 11.43 10.46 -16.31
CA VAL A 218 10.64 9.25 -16.04
C VAL A 218 9.24 9.64 -15.56
N VAL A 219 9.10 10.55 -14.61
CA VAL A 219 7.79 10.99 -14.11
C VAL A 219 6.97 11.74 -15.18
N ALA A 220 7.64 12.43 -16.09
CA ALA A 220 7.00 13.14 -17.20
C ALA A 220 6.36 12.20 -18.23
N ASN A 221 6.91 11.00 -18.45
CA ASN A 221 6.43 10.04 -19.42
C ASN A 221 5.29 9.19 -18.84
N THR A 222 4.04 9.60 -19.05
CA THR A 222 2.86 8.90 -18.52
C THR A 222 2.44 7.69 -19.36
N ASP A 223 2.87 7.59 -20.62
CA ASP A 223 2.51 6.50 -21.52
C ASP A 223 3.41 5.26 -21.38
N GLN A 224 4.52 5.35 -20.63
CA GLN A 224 5.41 4.21 -20.42
C GLN A 224 4.74 3.10 -19.58
N PRO A 225 5.14 1.82 -19.80
CA PRO A 225 4.74 0.72 -18.93
C PRO A 225 5.15 0.96 -17.48
N ILE A 226 4.32 0.52 -16.53
CA ILE A 226 4.61 0.67 -15.09
C ILE A 226 5.93 -0.04 -14.74
N ALA A 227 6.20 -1.20 -15.34
CA ALA A 227 7.47 -1.91 -15.16
C ALA A 227 8.70 -1.06 -15.53
N GLN A 228 8.60 -0.27 -16.60
CA GLN A 228 9.67 0.61 -17.06
C GLN A 228 9.85 1.79 -16.10
N PHE A 229 8.74 2.42 -15.67
CA PHE A 229 8.75 3.48 -14.69
C PHE A 229 9.44 3.05 -13.39
N LEU A 230 9.03 1.92 -12.81
CA LEU A 230 9.57 1.38 -11.56
C LEU A 230 11.06 0.99 -11.67
N SER A 231 11.49 0.55 -12.85
CA SER A 231 12.91 0.21 -13.08
C SER A 231 13.79 1.46 -13.20
N ALA A 232 13.26 2.55 -13.77
CA ALA A 232 14.02 3.76 -14.05
C ALA A 232 14.09 4.75 -12.86
N ILE A 233 13.21 4.61 -11.87
CA ILE A 233 13.15 5.49 -10.69
C ILE A 233 14.10 5.08 -9.54
N ALA A 234 14.62 3.84 -9.58
CA ALA A 234 15.40 3.21 -8.50
C ALA A 234 16.92 3.49 -8.59
#